data_AF-A0A562V704-F1
#
_entry.id   AF-A0A562V704-F1
#
_cell.length_a   1.000
_cell.length_b   1.000
_cell.length_c   1.000
_cell.angle_alpha   90.00
_cell.angle_beta   90.00
_cell.angle_gamma   90.00
#
_symmetry.space_group_name_H-M   'P 1'
#
loop_
_entity.id
_entity.type
_entity.pdbx_description
1 polymer ?
#
loop_
_entity_poly.entity_id
_entity_poly.type
_entity_poly.pdbx_seq_one_letter_code
_entity_poly.pdbx_strand_id
1 'polypeptide(L)'
;MKVLHIICTFSLLLTAATALAARTSPVDGGVLTSGPGLRLDPFGSGRMVQHSGWDIAVPTGTPVYPTQDGTVYFAGPYKGYGNLVVVEHGQGVLTLYGHNSEILVKPGQRVDTKTIIARAGSTGRSTGPHVHYEVRQLPAKQRQERREQLTAELKAAVEERLDQLIADFETGKGGPDPGSYLPPDLDE
;
A
#
# COMPACT_ATOMS: atom_id res chain seq x y z
N MET A 1 50.87 -0.55 17.92
CA MET A 1 50.25 -0.06 16.67
C MET A 1 48.75 -0.16 16.86
N LYS A 2 48.06 0.99 16.98
CA LYS A 2 46.63 1.07 17.32
C LYS A 2 45.82 0.93 16.03
N VAL A 3 45.00 -0.12 15.93
CA VAL A 3 44.06 -0.32 14.81
C VAL A 3 42.88 0.62 15.05
N LEU A 4 42.82 1.64 14.19
CA LEU A 4 41.81 2.68 14.15
C LEU A 4 40.45 2.05 13.79
N HIS A 5 39.56 1.95 14.77
CA HIS A 5 38.18 1.54 14.56
C HIS A 5 37.47 2.67 13.80
N ILE A 6 37.30 2.49 12.49
CA ILE A 6 36.47 3.36 11.66
C ILE A 6 35.03 3.17 12.11
N ILE A 7 34.55 4.20 12.79
CA ILE A 7 33.18 4.42 13.21
C ILE A 7 32.32 4.48 11.95
N CYS A 8 31.74 3.35 11.55
CA CYS A 8 30.66 3.31 10.58
C CYS A 8 29.36 3.63 11.34
N THR A 9 29.20 4.90 11.74
CA THR A 9 27.90 5.44 12.11
C THR A 9 27.09 5.54 10.84
N PHE A 10 26.46 4.42 10.46
CA PHE A 10 25.35 4.40 9.54
C PHE A 10 24.19 5.11 10.25
N SER A 11 24.24 6.44 10.24
CA SER A 11 23.18 7.30 10.75
C SER A 11 22.02 7.16 9.79
N LEU A 12 21.21 6.13 10.00
CA LEU A 12 19.95 5.92 9.31
C LEU A 12 19.01 7.04 9.78
N LEU A 13 19.10 8.18 9.11
CA LEU A 13 18.13 9.25 9.21
C LEU A 13 16.81 8.70 8.65
N LEU A 14 16.03 8.07 9.52
CA LEU A 14 14.67 7.64 9.22
C LEU A 14 13.84 8.92 9.15
N THR A 15 13.85 9.58 7.99
CA THR A 15 12.86 10.59 7.67
C THR A 15 11.51 9.90 7.75
N ALA A 16 10.76 10.20 8.83
CA ALA A 16 9.34 9.96 8.85
C ALA A 16 8.73 10.88 7.79
N ALA A 17 8.66 10.38 6.55
CA ALA A 17 7.86 10.99 5.51
C ALA A 17 6.43 10.99 6.05
N THR A 18 5.98 12.15 6.53
CA THR A 18 4.58 12.36 6.86
C THR A 18 3.80 12.05 5.58
N ALA A 19 3.07 10.94 5.60
CA ALA A 19 2.19 10.54 4.52
C ALA A 19 1.01 11.51 4.45
N LEU A 20 1.25 12.70 3.90
CA LEU A 20 0.17 13.53 3.42
C LEU A 20 -0.41 12.81 2.20
N ALA A 21 -1.72 12.62 2.17
CA ALA A 21 -2.39 12.13 0.97
C ALA A 21 -2.05 13.09 -0.18
N ALA A 22 -1.37 12.58 -1.20
CA ALA A 22 -0.98 13.35 -2.38
C ALA A 22 -2.20 13.82 -3.18
N ARG A 23 -3.35 13.16 -3.01
CA ARG A 23 -4.65 13.54 -3.55
C ARG A 23 -5.66 13.76 -2.43
N THR A 24 -6.38 14.89 -2.46
CA THR A 24 -7.33 15.28 -1.40
C THR A 24 -8.61 14.43 -1.37
N SER A 25 -8.98 13.81 -2.49
CA SER A 25 -10.19 12.98 -2.64
C SER A 25 -9.92 11.81 -3.57
N PRO A 26 -10.47 10.60 -3.34
CA PRO A 26 -10.29 9.44 -4.23
C PRO A 26 -11.03 9.56 -5.57
N VAL A 27 -11.90 10.57 -5.73
CA VAL A 27 -12.70 10.82 -6.93
C VAL A 27 -12.70 12.31 -7.29
N ASP A 28 -12.89 12.63 -8.56
CA ASP A 28 -13.08 14.00 -9.04
C ASP A 28 -14.55 14.43 -8.93
N GLY A 29 -14.81 15.68 -8.51
CA GLY A 29 -16.16 16.25 -8.48
C GLY A 29 -17.15 15.62 -7.49
N GLY A 30 -16.68 14.78 -6.56
CA GLY A 30 -17.51 14.13 -5.56
C GLY A 30 -17.98 15.07 -4.45
N VAL A 31 -19.13 14.75 -3.86
CA VAL A 31 -19.71 15.47 -2.72
C VAL A 31 -19.60 14.59 -1.48
N LEU A 32 -18.98 15.10 -0.41
CA LEU A 32 -18.95 14.40 0.87
C LEU A 32 -20.35 14.39 1.49
N THR A 33 -20.94 13.20 1.64
CA THR A 33 -22.30 13.03 2.17
C THR A 33 -22.33 12.46 3.58
N SER A 34 -21.31 11.71 3.99
CA SER A 34 -21.21 11.15 5.34
C SER A 34 -19.76 11.02 5.79
N GLY A 35 -19.51 11.24 7.09
CA GLY A 35 -18.21 11.03 7.72
C GLY A 35 -18.22 9.87 8.71
N PRO A 36 -17.06 9.54 9.30
CA PRO A 36 -16.95 8.46 10.26
C PRO A 36 -17.65 8.80 11.58
N GLY A 37 -18.21 7.79 12.25
CA GLY A 37 -18.90 7.94 13.53
C GLY A 37 -20.15 7.07 13.67
N LEU A 38 -20.80 7.18 14.81
CA LEU A 38 -22.06 6.49 15.08
C LEU A 38 -23.20 7.17 14.33
N ARG A 39 -23.99 6.38 13.58
CA ARG A 39 -25.21 6.84 12.91
C ARG A 39 -26.34 5.85 13.05
N LEU A 40 -27.58 6.31 12.89
CA LEU A 40 -28.72 5.42 12.73
C LEU A 40 -28.53 4.59 11.46
N ASP A 41 -28.86 3.31 11.51
CA ASP A 41 -28.75 2.42 10.37
C ASP A 41 -29.60 2.93 9.19
N PRO A 42 -28.97 3.32 8.05
CA PRO A 42 -29.71 3.86 6.91
C PRO A 42 -30.60 2.82 6.22
N PHE A 43 -30.50 1.54 6.58
CA PHE A 43 -31.34 0.46 6.06
C PHE A 43 -32.54 0.12 6.96
N GLY A 44 -32.86 0.98 7.93
CA GLY A 44 -34.12 0.91 8.67
C GLY A 44 -34.18 -0.10 9.81
N SER A 45 -33.04 -0.63 10.29
CA SER A 45 -33.05 -1.53 11.46
C SER A 45 -33.34 -0.83 12.79
N GLY A 46 -33.32 0.51 12.81
CA GLY A 46 -33.50 1.33 14.02
C GLY A 46 -32.31 1.29 14.99
N ARG A 47 -31.20 0.64 14.62
CA ARG A 47 -30.01 0.48 15.47
C ARG A 47 -28.96 1.54 15.16
N MET A 48 -28.14 1.87 16.15
CA MET A 48 -26.91 2.63 15.92
C MET A 48 -25.83 1.73 15.34
N VAL A 49 -25.18 2.19 14.28
CA VAL A 49 -24.08 1.50 13.59
C VAL A 49 -22.88 2.42 13.48
N GLN A 50 -21.67 1.85 13.56
CA GLN A 50 -20.43 2.59 13.35
C GLN A 50 -20.13 2.69 11.85
N HIS A 51 -19.94 3.92 11.37
CA HIS A 51 -19.43 4.22 10.06
C HIS A 51 -17.92 4.49 10.16
N SER A 52 -17.09 3.71 9.47
CA SER A 52 -15.63 3.78 9.64
C SER A 52 -14.93 4.68 8.62
N GLY A 53 -15.69 5.29 7.71
CA GLY A 53 -15.16 6.01 6.56
C GLY A 53 -15.93 7.25 6.18
N TRP A 54 -15.53 7.81 5.05
CA TRP A 54 -16.19 8.91 4.38
C TRP A 54 -16.94 8.39 3.16
N ASP A 55 -18.22 8.72 3.06
CA ASP A 55 -19.04 8.42 1.89
C ASP A 55 -19.00 9.63 0.95
N ILE A 56 -18.50 9.44 -0.26
CA ILE A 56 -18.35 10.48 -1.27
C ILE A 56 -19.25 10.15 -2.46
N ALA A 57 -20.37 10.87 -2.58
CA ALA A 57 -21.37 10.65 -3.60
C ALA A 57 -20.85 11.09 -4.98
N VAL A 58 -20.94 10.18 -5.94
CA VAL A 58 -20.57 10.34 -7.36
C VAL A 58 -21.40 9.39 -8.22
N PRO A 59 -21.63 9.69 -9.50
CA PRO A 59 -22.29 8.77 -10.42
C PRO A 59 -21.54 7.42 -10.55
N THR A 60 -22.28 6.34 -10.75
CA THR A 60 -21.71 5.04 -11.11
C THR A 60 -20.80 5.17 -12.34
N GLY A 61 -19.64 4.50 -12.34
CA GLY A 61 -18.67 4.59 -13.43
C GLY A 61 -17.63 5.70 -13.26
N THR A 62 -17.77 6.57 -12.26
CA THR A 62 -16.76 7.59 -11.95
C THR A 62 -15.42 6.92 -11.63
N PRO A 63 -14.30 7.33 -12.26
CA PRO A 63 -13.01 6.76 -11.95
C PRO A 63 -12.62 6.99 -10.48
N VAL A 64 -12.06 5.95 -9.85
CA VAL A 64 -11.55 5.97 -8.48
C VAL A 64 -10.03 5.85 -8.51
N TYR A 65 -9.35 6.69 -7.75
CA TYR A 65 -7.90 6.81 -7.70
C TYR A 65 -7.36 6.58 -6.28
N PRO A 66 -6.14 6.06 -6.12
CA PRO A 66 -5.42 6.07 -4.87
C PRO A 66 -5.21 7.50 -4.37
N THR A 67 -5.37 7.72 -3.07
CA THR A 67 -5.05 9.01 -2.46
C THR A 67 -3.56 9.22 -2.23
N GLN A 68 -2.77 8.16 -2.33
CA GLN A 68 -1.30 8.15 -2.30
C GLN A 68 -0.77 6.97 -3.11
N ASP A 69 0.46 7.05 -3.57
CA ASP A 69 1.14 5.95 -4.26
C ASP A 69 1.27 4.72 -3.34
N GLY A 70 1.25 3.53 -3.91
CA GLY A 70 1.28 2.32 -3.12
C GLY A 70 1.21 1.02 -3.91
N THR A 71 0.92 -0.05 -3.19
CA THR A 71 0.72 -1.39 -3.75
C THR A 71 -0.66 -1.90 -3.38
N VAL A 72 -1.38 -2.46 -4.35
CA VAL A 72 -2.70 -3.05 -4.12
C VAL A 72 -2.55 -4.24 -3.17
N TYR A 73 -3.07 -4.09 -1.96
CA TYR A 73 -3.07 -5.12 -0.92
C TYR A 73 -4.19 -6.14 -1.16
N PHE A 74 -5.37 -5.67 -1.57
CA PHE A 74 -6.54 -6.50 -1.84
C PHE A 74 -7.38 -5.88 -2.95
N ALA A 75 -7.99 -6.74 -3.77
CA ALA A 75 -8.91 -6.34 -4.82
C ALA A 75 -9.92 -7.49 -5.04
N GLY A 76 -11.19 -7.25 -4.69
CA GLY A 76 -12.25 -8.25 -4.86
C GLY A 76 -13.52 -7.95 -4.05
N PRO A 77 -14.52 -8.85 -4.10
CA PRO A 77 -15.71 -8.75 -3.27
C PRO A 77 -15.38 -8.91 -1.77
N TYR A 78 -15.92 -8.03 -0.93
CA TYR A 78 -15.78 -8.10 0.52
C TYR A 78 -17.11 -7.77 1.20
N LYS A 79 -17.47 -8.53 2.23
CA LYS A 79 -18.78 -8.43 2.90
C LYS A 79 -19.02 -7.00 3.40
N GLY A 80 -20.18 -6.43 3.05
CA GLY A 80 -20.56 -5.06 3.39
C GLY A 80 -20.01 -4.02 2.42
N TYR A 81 -18.74 -4.11 2.03
CA TYR A 81 -18.08 -3.17 1.13
C TYR A 81 -18.40 -3.41 -0.35
N GLY A 82 -18.93 -4.57 -0.73
CA GLY A 82 -19.10 -4.90 -2.14
C GLY A 82 -17.73 -5.09 -2.80
N ASN A 83 -17.54 -4.53 -4.00
CA ASN A 83 -16.23 -4.56 -4.66
C ASN A 83 -15.28 -3.59 -3.97
N LEU A 84 -14.28 -4.14 -3.30
CA LEU A 84 -13.32 -3.42 -2.48
C LEU A 84 -11.94 -3.46 -3.14
N VAL A 85 -11.29 -2.30 -3.18
CA VAL A 85 -9.84 -2.19 -3.40
C VAL A 85 -9.19 -1.67 -2.14
N VAL A 86 -8.05 -2.23 -1.77
CA VAL A 86 -7.22 -1.78 -0.64
C VAL A 86 -5.82 -1.52 -1.15
N VAL A 87 -5.27 -0.33 -0.87
CA VAL A 87 -3.90 0.05 -1.24
C VAL A 87 -3.07 0.28 0.02
N GLU A 88 -1.87 -0.29 0.07
CA GLU A 88 -0.87 -0.06 1.12
C GLU A 88 0.17 0.94 0.64
N HIS A 89 0.45 1.96 1.45
CA HIS A 89 1.27 3.12 1.11
C HIS A 89 2.65 3.13 1.80
N GLY A 90 3.04 2.00 2.39
CA GLY A 90 4.17 1.90 3.30
C GLY A 90 3.79 2.08 4.77
N GLN A 91 4.67 1.55 5.63
CA GLN A 91 4.56 1.61 7.09
C GLN A 91 3.23 1.06 7.66
N GLY A 92 2.49 0.28 6.86
CA GLY A 92 1.21 -0.29 7.21
C GLY A 92 0.04 0.69 7.13
N VAL A 93 0.19 1.82 6.44
CA VAL A 93 -0.94 2.71 6.14
C VAL A 93 -1.72 2.11 4.97
N LEU A 94 -3.03 1.95 5.17
CA LEU A 94 -3.95 1.39 4.19
C LEU A 94 -5.02 2.41 3.83
N THR A 95 -5.38 2.44 2.56
CA THR A 95 -6.62 3.11 2.10
C THR A 95 -7.56 2.09 1.50
N LEU A 96 -8.84 2.23 1.79
CA LEU A 96 -9.90 1.33 1.34
C LEU A 96 -10.88 2.10 0.46
N TYR A 97 -11.30 1.47 -0.65
CA TYR A 97 -12.21 2.04 -1.64
C TYR A 97 -13.33 1.03 -1.87
N GLY A 98 -14.48 1.24 -1.25
CA GLY A 98 -15.64 0.34 -1.28
C GLY A 98 -16.75 0.79 -2.24
N HIS A 99 -17.73 -0.11 -2.40
CA HIS A 99 -18.96 0.02 -3.19
C HIS A 99 -18.78 0.16 -4.70
N ASN A 100 -17.59 -0.15 -5.23
CA ASN A 100 -17.28 0.01 -6.65
C ASN A 100 -18.18 -0.84 -7.56
N SER A 101 -18.47 -0.37 -8.78
CA SER A 101 -19.13 -1.17 -9.82
C SER A 101 -18.16 -2.14 -10.48
N GLU A 102 -16.89 -1.75 -10.60
CA GLU A 102 -15.86 -2.50 -11.32
C GLU A 102 -14.50 -2.31 -10.65
N ILE A 103 -13.67 -3.36 -10.66
CA ILE A 103 -12.29 -3.36 -10.17
C ILE A 103 -11.36 -3.45 -11.38
N LEU A 104 -10.37 -2.56 -11.46
CA LEU A 104 -9.46 -2.45 -12.61
C LEU A 104 -8.01 -2.87 -12.29
N VAL A 105 -7.76 -3.35 -11.08
CA VAL A 105 -6.43 -3.71 -10.59
C VAL A 105 -6.45 -5.04 -9.85
N LYS A 106 -5.26 -5.62 -9.65
CA LYS A 106 -5.07 -6.90 -8.96
C LYS A 106 -4.10 -6.78 -7.78
N PRO A 107 -4.16 -7.68 -6.78
CA PRO A 107 -3.21 -7.68 -5.67
C PRO A 107 -1.75 -7.73 -6.15
N GLY A 108 -0.87 -7.00 -5.47
CA GLY A 108 0.55 -6.85 -5.80
C GLY A 108 0.87 -5.80 -6.88
N GLN A 109 -0.13 -5.23 -7.54
CA GLN A 109 0.08 -4.18 -8.53
C GLN A 109 0.52 -2.87 -7.86
N ARG A 110 1.58 -2.23 -8.38
CA ARG A 110 1.95 -0.86 -8.00
C ARG A 110 1.03 0.15 -8.67
N VAL A 111 0.60 1.14 -7.92
CA VAL A 111 -0.32 2.19 -8.36
C VAL A 111 0.15 3.54 -7.87
N ASP A 112 -0.11 4.57 -8.66
CA ASP A 112 0.12 5.98 -8.29
C ASP A 112 -1.22 6.72 -8.18
N THR A 113 -1.16 7.98 -7.75
CA THR A 113 -2.35 8.87 -7.65
C THR A 113 -3.09 9.15 -8.96
N LYS A 114 -2.55 8.72 -10.11
CA LYS A 114 -3.16 8.87 -11.45
C LYS A 114 -3.75 7.55 -11.96
N THR A 115 -3.42 6.43 -11.34
CA THR A 115 -3.87 5.11 -11.74
C THR A 115 -5.33 4.93 -11.36
N ILE A 116 -6.19 4.60 -12.34
CA ILE A 116 -7.59 4.27 -12.05
C ILE A 116 -7.63 2.85 -11.48
N ILE A 117 -8.01 2.72 -10.22
CA ILE A 117 -8.06 1.43 -9.52
C ILE A 117 -9.42 0.74 -9.61
N ALA A 118 -10.48 1.52 -9.74
CA ALA A 118 -11.85 1.04 -9.78
C ALA A 118 -12.79 2.06 -10.43
N ARG A 119 -14.05 1.66 -10.60
CA ARG A 119 -15.16 2.54 -10.98
C ARG A 119 -16.16 2.60 -9.85
N ALA A 120 -16.55 3.80 -9.43
CA ALA A 120 -17.52 4.01 -8.35
C ALA A 120 -18.85 3.34 -8.68
N GLY A 121 -19.60 2.94 -7.65
CA GLY A 121 -20.87 2.26 -7.85
C GLY A 121 -21.70 2.18 -6.58
N SER A 122 -22.50 1.13 -6.47
CA SER A 122 -23.38 0.89 -5.31
C SER A 122 -23.42 -0.59 -4.93
N THR A 123 -22.31 -1.32 -5.06
CA THR A 123 -22.26 -2.75 -4.72
C THR A 123 -22.17 -2.97 -3.21
N GLY A 124 -22.57 -4.15 -2.74
CA GLY A 124 -22.57 -4.46 -1.31
C GLY A 124 -23.69 -3.73 -0.57
N ARG A 125 -23.43 -3.29 0.66
CA ARG A 125 -24.41 -2.63 1.52
C ARG A 125 -24.36 -1.11 1.31
N SER A 126 -24.95 -0.65 0.22
CA SER A 126 -25.03 0.77 -0.18
C SER A 126 -26.48 1.18 -0.46
N THR A 127 -26.82 2.44 -0.18
CA THR A 127 -28.13 3.03 -0.51
C THR A 127 -28.16 3.73 -1.87
N GLY A 128 -27.00 4.00 -2.47
CA GLY A 128 -26.89 4.64 -3.77
C GLY A 128 -25.44 4.84 -4.22
N PRO A 129 -25.20 5.34 -5.45
CA PRO A 129 -23.84 5.48 -5.98
C PRO A 129 -22.94 6.40 -5.16
N HIS A 130 -21.85 5.84 -4.63
CA HIS A 130 -20.80 6.57 -3.93
C HIS A 130 -19.52 5.74 -3.82
N VAL A 131 -18.42 6.36 -3.39
CA VAL A 131 -17.23 5.65 -2.91
C VAL A 131 -17.21 5.74 -1.39
N HIS A 132 -17.13 4.59 -0.72
CA HIS A 132 -16.83 4.53 0.71
C HIS A 132 -15.31 4.46 0.88
N TYR A 133 -14.75 5.52 1.46
CA TYR A 133 -13.31 5.71 1.61
C TYR A 133 -12.89 5.63 3.07
N GLU A 134 -11.86 4.82 3.35
CA GLU A 134 -11.26 4.77 4.68
C GLU A 134 -9.74 4.91 4.63
N VAL A 135 -9.18 5.45 5.71
CA VAL A 135 -7.75 5.39 6.01
C VAL A 135 -7.59 4.54 7.27
N ARG A 136 -6.75 3.52 7.21
CA ARG A 136 -6.49 2.61 8.33
C ARG A 136 -5.00 2.45 8.55
N GLN A 137 -4.66 2.09 9.78
CA GLN A 137 -3.32 1.65 10.16
C GLN A 137 -3.36 0.14 10.45
N LEU A 138 -2.42 -0.62 9.87
CA LEU A 138 -2.23 -2.02 10.24
C LEU A 138 -1.94 -2.12 11.75
N PRO A 139 -2.58 -3.08 12.45
CA PRO A 139 -2.29 -3.34 13.86
C PRO A 139 -0.79 -3.53 14.11
N ALA A 140 -0.30 -3.03 15.25
CA ALA A 140 1.13 -3.11 15.60
C ALA A 140 1.67 -4.53 15.54
N LYS A 141 0.87 -5.50 16.01
CA LYS A 141 1.21 -6.94 15.95
C LYS A 141 1.45 -7.41 14.50
N GLN A 142 0.53 -7.10 13.58
CA GLN A 142 0.66 -7.48 12.17
C GLN A 142 1.85 -6.79 11.49
N ARG A 143 2.13 -5.53 11.86
CA ARG A 143 3.32 -4.82 11.38
C ARG A 143 4.61 -5.48 11.87
N GLN A 144 4.65 -5.90 13.13
CA GLN A 144 5.78 -6.62 13.72
C GLN A 144 5.99 -7.97 13.03
N GLU A 145 4.94 -8.79 12.92
CA GLU A 145 4.98 -10.10 12.25
C GLU A 145 5.47 -9.97 10.80
N ARG A 146 4.95 -8.98 10.06
CA ARG A 146 5.41 -8.70 8.68
C ARG A 146 6.88 -8.29 8.63
N ARG A 147 7.35 -7.48 9.58
CA ARG A 147 8.76 -7.08 9.65
C ARG A 147 9.66 -8.27 9.91
N GLU A 148 9.28 -9.14 10.84
CA GLU A 148 10.02 -10.36 11.17
C GLU A 148 10.07 -11.32 9.97
N GLN A 149 8.95 -11.51 9.27
CA GLN A 149 8.89 -12.29 8.04
C GLN A 149 9.81 -11.73 6.95
N LEU A 150 9.70 -10.43 6.64
CA LEU A 150 10.55 -9.78 5.63
C LEU A 150 12.04 -9.85 6.00
N THR A 151 12.36 -9.75 7.29
CA THR A 151 13.75 -9.89 7.77
C THR A 151 14.26 -11.31 7.55
N ALA A 152 13.43 -12.33 7.79
CA ALA A 152 13.79 -13.73 7.54
C ALA A 152 13.96 -14.01 6.04
N GLU A 153 13.04 -13.51 5.21
CA GLU A 153 13.10 -13.64 3.75
C GLU A 153 14.35 -12.95 3.17
N LEU A 154 14.63 -11.71 3.60
CA LEU A 154 15.83 -10.99 3.17
C LEU A 154 17.11 -11.69 3.61
N LYS A 155 17.15 -12.20 4.85
CA LYS A 155 18.31 -12.94 5.36
C LYS A 155 18.55 -14.20 4.52
N ALA A 156 17.51 -14.99 4.25
CA ALA A 156 17.61 -16.18 3.42
C ALA A 156 18.12 -15.87 2.00
N ALA A 157 17.59 -14.81 1.37
CA ALA A 157 18.03 -14.39 0.04
C ALA A 157 19.50 -13.90 0.01
N VAL A 158 19.96 -13.25 1.08
CA VAL A 158 21.36 -12.82 1.22
C VAL A 158 22.28 -14.03 1.42
N GLU A 159 21.88 -14.99 2.25
CA GLU A 159 22.62 -16.24 2.47
C GLU A 159 22.74 -17.04 1.16
N GLU A 160 21.63 -17.25 0.44
CA GLU A 160 21.62 -17.90 -0.87
C GLU A 160 22.53 -17.19 -1.89
N ARG A 161 22.48 -15.85 -1.91
CA ARG A 161 23.34 -15.06 -2.79
C ARG A 161 24.82 -15.19 -2.42
N LEU A 162 25.15 -15.24 -1.14
CA LEU A 162 26.51 -15.38 -0.67
C LEU A 162 27.07 -16.77 -1.02
N ASP A 163 26.28 -17.82 -0.82
CA ASP A 163 26.67 -19.19 -1.16
C ASP A 163 26.93 -19.33 -2.67
N GLN A 164 26.08 -18.72 -3.51
CA GLN A 164 26.29 -18.68 -4.96
C GLN A 164 27.60 -17.97 -5.35
N LEU A 165 27.90 -16.82 -4.71
CA LEU A 165 29.14 -16.08 -4.97
C LEU A 165 30.39 -16.87 -4.54
N ILE A 166 30.33 -17.58 -3.42
CA ILE A 166 31.42 -18.45 -2.96
C ILE A 166 31.64 -19.59 -3.96
N ALA A 167 30.57 -20.26 -4.39
CA ALA A 167 30.65 -21.36 -5.36
C ALA A 167 31.21 -20.90 -6.72
N ASP A 168 30.81 -19.72 -7.21
CA ASP A 168 31.33 -19.15 -8.45
C ASP A 168 32.84 -18.84 -8.33
N PHE A 169 33.28 -18.30 -7.18
CA PHE A 169 34.69 -18.06 -6.88
C PHE A 169 35.50 -19.36 -6.84
N GLU A 170 35.00 -20.40 -6.16
CA GLU A 170 35.67 -21.70 -6.06
C GLU A 170 35.76 -22.43 -7.41
N THR A 171 34.75 -22.29 -8.26
CA THR A 171 34.70 -22.96 -9.57
C THR A 171 35.41 -22.18 -10.69
N GLY A 172 36.02 -21.03 -10.37
CA GLY A 172 36.75 -20.21 -11.34
C GLY A 172 35.86 -19.57 -12.41
N LYS A 173 34.53 -19.62 -12.23
CA LYS A 173 33.57 -18.80 -12.98
C LYS A 173 33.72 -17.40 -12.40
N GLY A 174 34.61 -16.59 -12.98
CA GLY A 174 34.94 -15.26 -12.49
C GLY A 174 33.72 -14.53 -11.93
N GLY A 175 33.86 -13.99 -10.72
CA GLY A 175 32.80 -13.27 -10.05
C GLY A 175 32.22 -12.15 -10.94
N PRO A 176 31.01 -11.66 -10.63
CA PRO A 176 30.39 -10.57 -11.40
C PRO A 176 31.40 -9.46 -11.70
N ASP A 177 31.44 -9.04 -12.96
CA ASP A 177 32.38 -8.03 -13.46
C ASP A 177 32.44 -6.84 -12.50
N PRO A 178 33.61 -6.47 -11.94
CA PRO A 178 33.75 -5.33 -11.05
C PRO A 178 33.14 -4.04 -11.62
N GLY A 179 33.15 -3.87 -12.96
CA GLY A 179 32.52 -2.74 -13.66
C GLY A 179 30.99 -2.71 -13.58
N SER A 180 30.34 -3.83 -13.25
CA SER A 180 28.87 -3.91 -13.06
C SER A 180 28.39 -3.35 -11.73
N TYR A 181 29.30 -3.09 -10.78
CA TYR A 181 28.99 -2.53 -9.47
C TYR A 181 29.09 -1.00 -9.41
N LEU A 182 29.69 -0.39 -10.43
CA LEU A 182 29.78 1.06 -10.54
C LEU A 182 28.52 1.57 -11.26
N PRO A 183 27.84 2.60 -10.72
CA PRO A 183 26.90 3.38 -11.50
C PRO A 183 27.56 3.81 -12.84
N PRO A 184 26.85 3.75 -13.98
CA PRO A 184 27.39 4.06 -15.31
C PRO A 184 27.93 5.50 -15.47
N ASP A 185 27.77 6.31 -14.44
CA ASP A 185 28.04 7.73 -14.33
C ASP A 185 29.29 8.08 -13.51
N LEU A 186 30.15 7.10 -13.18
CA LEU A 186 31.41 7.35 -12.44
C LEU A 186 32.68 7.45 -13.32
N ASP A 187 32.53 7.43 -14.64
CA ASP A 187 33.65 7.51 -15.59
C ASP A 187 33.87 8.93 -16.19
N GLU A 188 33.35 10.00 -15.58
CA GLU A 188 33.63 11.41 -15.95
C GLU A 188 34.25 12.23 -14.82
#